data_AF-A0A923CCJ9-F1
#
_entry.id   AF-A0A923CCJ9-F1
#
_cell.length_a   1.000
_cell.length_b   1.000
_cell.length_c   1.000
_cell.angle_alpha   90.00
_cell.angle_beta   90.00
_cell.angle_gamma   90.00
#
_symmetry.space_group_name_H-M   'P 1'
#
loop_
_entity.id
_entity.type
_entity.pdbx_description
1 polymer ?
#
loop_
_entity_poly.entity_id
_entity_poly.type
_entity_poly.pdbx_seq_one_letter_code
_entity_poly.pdbx_strand_id
1 'polypeptide(L)' 'MQRITSRQRLAGIATAALIALAPASARAQDFINVLTGGTSGVYYPLGVALSKIYGDKIKNVRPT' A
#
# COMPACT_ATOMS: atom_id res chain seq x y z
N MET A 1 20.75 -6.76 -43.01
CA MET A 1 20.44 -5.69 -42.03
C MET A 1 18.97 -5.63 -41.57
N GLN A 2 17.95 -5.92 -42.39
CA GLN A 2 16.53 -5.73 -42.01
C GLN A 2 15.96 -6.71 -40.94
N ARG A 3 16.53 -7.91 -40.77
CA ARG A 3 16.08 -8.88 -39.75
C ARG A 3 16.43 -8.46 -38.32
N ILE A 4 17.52 -7.72 -38.14
CA ILE A 4 18.01 -7.26 -36.82
C ILE A 4 17.07 -6.17 -36.29
N THR A 5 16.68 -5.22 -37.13
CA THR A 5 15.72 -4.16 -36.80
C THR A 5 14.32 -4.68 -36.48
N SER A 6 13.87 -5.77 -37.10
CA SER A 6 12.58 -6.42 -36.77
C SER A 6 12.57 -7.03 -35.37
N ARG A 7 13.63 -7.74 -34.97
CA ARG A 7 13.76 -8.33 -33.62
C ARG A 7 13.85 -7.25 -32.53
N GLN A 8 14.52 -6.15 -32.82
CA GLN A 8 14.61 -5.00 -31.91
C GLN A 8 13.25 -4.31 -31.69
N ARG A 9 12.40 -4.23 -32.72
CA ARG A 9 11.03 -3.70 -32.59
C ARG A 9 10.15 -4.61 -31.73
N LEU A 10 10.23 -5.92 -31.94
CA LEU A 10 9.49 -6.90 -31.14
C LEU A 10 9.90 -6.85 -29.66
N ALA A 11 11.21 -6.76 -29.40
CA ALA A 11 11.73 -6.59 -28.04
C ALA A 11 11.25 -5.27 -27.42
N GLY A 12 11.23 -4.17 -28.18
CA GLY A 12 10.71 -2.88 -27.71
C GLY A 12 9.22 -2.93 -27.33
N ILE A 13 8.39 -3.60 -28.15
CA ILE A 13 6.96 -3.78 -27.86
C ILE A 13 6.75 -4.65 -26.61
N ALA A 14 7.52 -5.74 -26.48
CA ALA A 14 7.45 -6.61 -25.32
C ALA A 14 7.80 -5.87 -24.02
N THR A 15 8.88 -5.07 -24.02
CA THR A 15 9.28 -4.28 -22.85
C THR A 15 8.24 -3.22 -22.51
N ALA A 16 7.66 -2.53 -23.50
CA ALA A 16 6.61 -1.55 -23.27
C ALA A 16 5.34 -2.20 -22.68
N ALA A 17 4.97 -3.39 -23.16
CA ALA A 17 3.84 -4.14 -22.61
C ALA A 17 4.08 -4.57 -21.15
N LEU A 18 5.30 -5.00 -20.80
CA LEU A 18 5.65 -5.36 -19.43
C LEU A 18 5.57 -4.16 -18.47
N ILE A 19 5.98 -2.97 -18.93
CA ILE A 19 5.86 -1.74 -18.12
C ILE A 19 4.39 -1.32 -17.98
N ALA A 20 3.60 -1.44 -19.05
CA ALA A 20 2.18 -1.09 -19.02
C ALA A 20 1.33 -2.03 -18.15
N LEU A 21 1.73 -3.30 -18.02
CA LEU A 21 1.11 -4.27 -17.12
C LEU A 21 1.76 -4.32 -15.73
N ALA A 22 2.78 -3.50 -15.46
CA ALA A 22 3.38 -3.45 -14.13
C ALA A 22 2.31 -3.02 -13.11
N PRO A 23 2.19 -3.70 -11.96
CA PRO A 23 1.24 -3.31 -10.93
C PRO A 23 1.51 -1.86 -10.52
N ALA A 24 0.46 -1.04 -10.52
CA ALA A 24 0.53 0.30 -9.95
C ALA A 24 1.01 0.18 -8.50
N SER A 25 2.01 0.98 -8.15
CA SER A 25 2.76 0.89 -6.90
C SER A 25 1.91 0.46 -5.69
N ALA A 26 2.36 -0.59 -4.99
CA ALA A 26 1.78 -0.98 -3.72
C ALA A 26 1.94 0.20 -2.74
N ARG A 27 0.83 0.88 -2.42
CA ARG A 27 0.81 1.94 -1.42
C ARG A 27 0.96 1.28 -0.05
N ALA A 28 2.02 1.63 0.67
CA ALA A 28 2.21 1.17 2.05
C ALA A 28 1.02 1.62 2.92
N GLN A 29 0.65 0.78 3.88
CA GLN A 29 -0.33 1.17 4.89
C GLN A 29 0.30 2.22 5.80
N ASP A 30 -0.45 3.25 6.13
CA ASP A 30 -0.05 4.22 7.15
C ASP A 30 -0.33 3.65 8.54
N PHE A 31 0.65 3.74 9.44
CA PHE A 31 0.53 3.19 10.80
C PHE A 31 0.12 4.27 11.78
N ILE A 32 -0.93 4.00 12.57
CA ILE A 32 -1.41 4.91 13.61
C ILE A 32 -1.27 4.22 14.97
N ASN A 33 -0.37 4.72 15.80
CA ASN A 33 -0.21 4.26 17.18
C ASN A 33 -1.11 5.06 18.11
N VAL A 34 -1.99 4.38 18.83
CA VAL A 34 -2.81 5.01 19.87
C VAL A 34 -2.21 4.69 21.23
N LEU A 35 -1.40 5.62 21.74
CA LEU A 35 -0.77 5.46 23.05
C LEU A 35 -1.80 5.64 24.17
N THR A 36 -2.08 4.55 24.88
CA THR A 36 -2.98 4.54 26.04
C THR A 36 -2.21 4.52 27.35
N GLY A 37 -2.93 4.77 28.45
CA GLY A 37 -2.45 4.39 29.78
C GLY A 37 -2.54 2.88 30.02
N GLY A 38 -2.32 2.46 31.27
CA GLY A 38 -2.47 1.07 31.70
C GLY A 38 -3.89 0.53 31.50
N THR A 39 -4.03 -0.79 31.43
CA THR A 39 -5.30 -1.49 31.10
C THR A 39 -6.44 -1.24 32.08
N SER A 40 -6.11 -0.94 33.34
CA SER A 40 -7.06 -0.55 34.38
C SER A 40 -7.47 0.93 34.32
N GLY A 41 -6.79 1.74 33.51
CA GLY A 41 -7.05 3.17 33.36
C GLY A 41 -8.12 3.46 32.31
N VAL A 42 -8.74 4.63 32.44
CA VAL A 42 -9.82 5.07 31.52
C VAL A 42 -9.34 5.21 30.08
N TYR A 43 -8.04 5.51 29.87
CA TYR A 43 -7.48 5.70 28.54
C TYR A 43 -7.35 4.41 27.72
N TYR A 44 -7.34 3.24 28.36
CA TYR A 44 -7.24 1.97 27.64
C TYR A 44 -8.48 1.68 26.77
N PRO A 45 -9.71 1.62 27.32
CA PRO A 45 -10.90 1.39 26.50
C PRO A 45 -11.14 2.52 25.49
N LEU A 46 -10.75 3.76 25.81
CA LEU A 46 -10.81 4.88 24.87
C LEU A 46 -9.87 4.69 23.68
N GLY A 47 -8.64 4.26 23.91
CA GLY A 47 -7.70 4.00 22.82
C GLY A 47 -8.15 2.85 21.93
N VAL A 48 -8.71 1.78 22.50
CA VAL A 48 -9.29 0.67 21.73
C VAL A 48 -10.42 1.18 20.82
N ALA A 49 -11.31 2.03 21.34
CA ALA A 49 -12.39 2.62 20.57
C ALA A 49 -11.86 3.51 19.43
N LEU A 50 -10.84 4.33 19.70
CA LEU A 50 -10.19 5.16 18.69
C LEU A 50 -9.49 4.32 17.61
N SER A 51 -8.73 3.30 17.98
CA SER A 51 -8.11 2.36 17.05
C SER A 51 -9.15 1.73 16.13
N LYS A 52 -10.31 1.33 16.66
CA LYS A 52 -11.42 0.82 15.85
C LYS A 52 -11.96 1.87 14.88
N ILE A 53 -12.27 3.07 15.35
CA ILE A 53 -12.78 4.16 14.51
C ILE A 53 -11.79 4.50 13.39
N TYR A 54 -10.50 4.55 13.68
CA TYR A 54 -9.47 4.84 12.68
C TYR A 54 -9.36 3.74 11.63
N GLY A 55 -9.38 2.46 12.03
CA GLY A 55 -9.41 1.34 11.11
C GLY A 55 -10.66 1.32 10.22
N ASP A 56 -11.82 1.72 10.77
CA ASP A 56 -13.10 1.71 10.04
C ASP A 56 -13.29 2.93 9.12
N LYS A 57 -12.72 4.09 9.47
CA LYS A 57 -13.03 5.38 8.82
C LYS A 57 -11.90 5.94 7.98
N ILE A 58 -10.65 5.60 8.26
CA ILE A 58 -9.50 6.09 7.51
C ILE A 58 -9.07 5.00 6.52
N LYS A 59 -9.02 5.33 5.23
CA LYS A 59 -8.60 4.38 4.20
C LYS A 59 -7.09 4.14 4.30
N ASN A 60 -6.68 2.89 4.08
CA ASN A 60 -5.28 2.47 4.01
C ASN A 60 -4.45 2.68 5.29
N VAL A 61 -5.08 2.79 6.46
CA VAL A 61 -4.35 2.79 7.74
C VAL A 61 -4.44 1.45 8.44
N ARG A 62 -3.42 1.16 9.25
CA ARG A 62 -3.44 0.07 10.22
C ARG A 62 -3.18 0.64 11.63
N PRO A 63 -4.20 0.70 12.48
CA PRO A 63 -4.04 1.05 13.89
C PRO A 63 -3.24 -0.04 14.63
N THR A 64 -2.40 0.37 15.56
CA THR A 64 -1.59 -0.51 16.43
C THR A 64 -1.58 -0.04 17.87
#